data_AF-A0A1G5VFC5-F1
#
_entry.id   AF-A0A1G5VFC5-F1
#
_cell.length_a   1.000
_cell.length_b   1.000
_cell.length_c   1.000
_cell.angle_alpha   90.00
_cell.angle_beta   90.00
_cell.angle_gamma   90.00
#
_symmetry.space_group_name_H-M   'P 1'
#
loop_
_entity.id
_entity.type
_entity.pdbx_description
1 polymer ?
#
loop_
_entity_poly.entity_id
_entity_poly.type
_entity_poly.pdbx_seq_one_letter_code
_entity_poly.pdbx_strand_id
1 'polypeptide(L)'
;MKNYLTVLEESLIKKIEVLEKIKKATFAQKDLLSEKDLDLKAFDSYVDEKDAYISELTKLDEGFDTLYKRVSSELEANKAAYSEEITRLKELVTRVTELSSAIEAQEARNRDAVTKYFAGAKKRIAAGRRSNQAALDYYKSSIGYNGENSGMMDQKK
;
A
#
# COMPACT_ATOMS: atom_id res chain seq x y z
N MET A 1 1.47 16.01 37.35
CA MET A 1 0.37 16.19 36.38
C MET A 1 0.76 17.01 35.16
N LYS A 2 1.05 18.33 35.25
CA LYS A 2 1.36 19.16 34.06
C LYS A 2 2.41 18.53 33.13
N ASN A 3 3.50 17.99 33.69
CA ASN A 3 4.54 17.30 32.93
C ASN A 3 3.99 16.08 32.13
N TYR A 4 3.11 15.28 32.71
CA TYR A 4 2.55 14.11 32.01
C TYR A 4 1.58 14.48 30.88
N LEU A 5 0.81 15.56 31.03
CA LEU A 5 -0.07 16.05 29.96
C LEU A 5 0.75 16.62 28.80
N THR A 6 1.82 17.36 29.10
CA THR A 6 2.76 17.82 28.08
C THR A 6 3.37 16.65 27.32
N VAL A 7 3.80 15.59 28.01
CA VAL A 7 4.36 14.40 27.33
C VAL A 7 3.31 13.66 26.48
N LEU A 8 2.03 13.59 26.90
CA LEU A 8 0.96 13.05 26.05
C LEU A 8 0.74 13.89 24.80
N GLU A 9 0.75 15.21 24.95
CA GLU A 9 0.60 16.15 23.85
C GLU A 9 1.75 15.99 22.84
N GLU A 10 3.00 15.97 23.33
CA GLU A 10 4.19 15.71 22.51
C GLU A 10 4.13 14.34 21.82
N SER A 11 3.62 13.31 22.49
CA SER A 11 3.43 11.99 21.91
C SER A 11 2.44 12.03 20.73
N LEU A 12 1.30 12.70 20.88
CA LEU A 12 0.33 12.86 19.80
C LEU A 12 0.89 13.68 18.63
N ILE A 13 1.62 14.76 18.92
CA ILE A 13 2.29 15.56 17.87
C ILE A 13 3.26 14.69 17.06
N LYS A 14 4.10 13.89 17.73
CA LYS A 14 5.01 12.95 17.04
C LYS A 14 4.26 11.92 16.21
N LYS A 15 3.14 11.37 16.71
CA LYS A 15 2.30 10.46 15.92
C LYS A 15 1.78 11.14 14.65
N ILE A 16 1.33 12.38 14.74
CA ILE A 16 0.87 13.17 13.58
C ILE A 16 2.01 13.36 12.57
N GLU A 17 3.22 13.69 13.04
CA GLU A 17 4.39 13.83 12.16
C GLU A 17 4.71 12.53 11.41
N VAL A 18 4.70 11.39 12.11
CA VAL A 18 4.92 10.07 11.50
C VAL A 18 3.80 9.73 10.52
N LEU A 19 2.55 10.00 10.85
CA LEU A 19 1.41 9.78 9.96
C LEU A 19 1.49 10.64 8.70
N GLU A 20 1.93 11.90 8.78
CA GLU A 20 2.13 12.73 7.58
C GLU A 20 3.26 12.18 6.69
N LYS A 21 4.32 11.57 7.27
CA LYS A 21 5.36 10.87 6.50
C LYS A 21 4.78 9.64 5.79
N ILE A 22 4.02 8.80 6.51
CA ILE A 22 3.34 7.63 5.92
C ILE A 22 2.44 8.07 4.78
N LYS A 23 1.59 9.08 5.01
CA LYS A 23 0.71 9.65 4.00
C LYS A 23 1.49 10.13 2.78
N LYS A 24 2.60 10.84 2.95
CA LYS A 24 3.45 11.27 1.83
C LYS A 24 3.94 10.07 1.01
N ALA A 25 4.45 9.02 1.66
CA ALA A 25 4.91 7.81 0.98
C ALA A 25 3.76 7.06 0.27
N THR A 26 2.60 6.94 0.92
CA THR A 26 1.38 6.33 0.36
C THR A 26 0.90 7.06 -0.90
N PHE A 27 0.94 8.40 -0.90
CA PHE A 27 0.55 9.19 -2.07
C PHE A 27 1.61 9.17 -3.17
N ALA A 28 2.90 9.17 -2.83
CA ALA A 28 3.96 8.98 -3.82
C ALA A 28 3.86 7.60 -4.51
N GLN A 29 3.55 6.55 -3.73
CA GLN A 29 3.29 5.21 -4.28
C GLN A 29 2.09 5.20 -5.24
N LYS A 30 1.03 5.97 -4.96
CA LYS A 30 -0.12 6.09 -5.87
C LYS A 30 0.32 6.67 -7.23
N ASP A 31 1.13 7.72 -7.22
CA ASP A 31 1.58 8.36 -8.46
C ASP A 31 2.48 7.42 -9.27
N LEU A 32 3.39 6.69 -8.61
CA LEU A 32 4.19 5.63 -9.21
C LEU A 32 3.33 4.54 -9.87
N LEU A 33 2.23 4.13 -9.23
CA LEU A 33 1.29 3.12 -9.76
C LEU A 33 0.46 3.61 -10.96
N SER A 34 0.46 4.90 -11.24
CA SER A 34 -0.20 5.48 -12.42
C SER A 34 0.69 5.48 -13.68
N GLU A 35 1.98 5.19 -13.52
CA GLU A 35 2.93 5.15 -14.63
C GLU A 35 2.73 3.90 -15.51
N LYS A 36 3.05 4.03 -16.80
CA LYS A 36 2.88 2.96 -17.78
C LYS A 36 3.81 1.77 -17.51
N ASP A 37 5.05 2.08 -17.11
CA ASP A 37 6.08 1.11 -16.78
C ASP A 37 6.47 1.29 -15.30
N LEU A 38 5.84 0.49 -14.44
CA LEU A 38 6.05 0.54 -13.00
C LEU A 38 7.51 0.23 -12.63
N ASP A 39 8.18 1.16 -11.95
CA ASP A 39 9.46 0.89 -11.30
C ASP A 39 9.23 0.08 -10.01
N LEU A 40 9.44 -1.23 -10.11
CA LEU A 40 9.28 -2.16 -8.98
C LEU A 40 10.28 -1.90 -7.85
N LYS A 41 11.48 -1.38 -8.14
CA LYS A 41 12.45 -1.07 -7.08
C LYS A 41 12.03 0.16 -6.29
N ALA A 42 11.54 1.18 -6.98
CA ALA A 42 10.96 2.36 -6.32
C ALA A 42 9.73 1.98 -5.48
N PHE A 43 8.90 1.07 -6.00
CA PHE A 43 7.74 0.55 -5.26
C PHE A 43 8.15 -0.16 -3.97
N ASP A 44 9.12 -1.08 -4.04
CA ASP A 44 9.63 -1.81 -2.87
C ASP A 44 10.22 -0.85 -1.82
N SER A 45 10.98 0.17 -2.27
CA SER A 45 11.52 1.19 -1.36
C SER A 45 10.43 1.94 -0.59
N TYR A 46 9.29 2.24 -1.22
CA TYR A 46 8.17 2.88 -0.51
C TYR A 46 7.47 1.94 0.47
N VAL A 47 7.48 0.63 0.22
CA VAL A 47 6.97 -0.36 1.18
C VAL A 47 7.88 -0.39 2.41
N ASP A 48 9.18 -0.52 2.21
CA ASP A 48 10.18 -0.55 3.30
C ASP A 48 10.16 0.75 4.13
N GLU A 49 10.05 1.91 3.48
CA GLU A 49 9.97 3.21 4.17
C GLU A 49 8.71 3.31 5.05
N LYS A 50 7.56 2.87 4.53
CA LYS A 50 6.31 2.83 5.31
C LYS A 50 6.40 1.86 6.48
N ASP A 51 7.02 0.70 6.32
CA ASP A 51 7.20 -0.27 7.40
C ASP A 51 8.06 0.28 8.56
N ALA A 52 9.08 1.06 8.24
CA ALA A 52 9.88 1.76 9.24
C ALA A 52 9.04 2.80 10.02
N TYR A 53 8.23 3.60 9.31
CA TYR A 53 7.35 4.57 9.96
C TYR A 53 6.23 3.92 10.77
N ILE A 54 5.66 2.81 10.30
CA ILE A 54 4.65 2.04 11.06
C ILE A 54 5.28 1.51 12.35
N SER A 55 6.51 1.00 12.29
CA SER A 55 7.24 0.54 13.48
C SER A 55 7.49 1.67 14.49
N GLU A 56 7.76 2.89 14.01
CA GLU A 56 7.88 4.08 14.86
C GLU A 56 6.52 4.44 15.49
N LEU A 57 5.45 4.46 14.68
CA LEU A 57 4.10 4.77 15.12
C LEU A 57 3.60 3.80 16.20
N THR A 58 3.83 2.49 16.02
CA THR A 58 3.46 1.46 17.01
C THR A 58 4.14 1.71 18.36
N LYS A 59 5.42 2.07 18.38
CA LYS A 59 6.13 2.39 19.63
C LYS A 59 5.56 3.64 20.30
N LEU A 60 5.21 4.66 19.51
CA LEU A 60 4.57 5.86 20.02
C LEU A 60 3.17 5.55 20.61
N ASP A 61 2.41 4.66 19.96
CA ASP A 61 1.11 4.19 20.46
C ASP A 61 1.23 3.45 21.80
N GLU A 62 2.15 2.50 21.91
CA GLU A 62 2.40 1.78 23.17
C GLU A 62 2.81 2.72 24.32
N GLY A 63 3.68 3.69 24.03
CA GLY A 63 4.11 4.69 24.99
C GLY A 63 2.97 5.61 25.43
N PHE A 64 2.15 6.06 24.47
CA PHE A 64 0.97 6.87 24.74
C PHE A 64 -0.04 6.13 25.62
N ASP A 65 -0.39 4.89 25.26
CA ASP A 65 -1.37 4.09 26.00
C ASP A 65 -0.95 3.86 27.45
N THR A 66 0.34 3.58 27.65
CA THR A 66 0.93 3.40 28.98
C THR A 66 0.81 4.67 29.81
N LEU A 67 1.10 5.84 29.21
CA LEU A 67 1.02 7.11 29.89
C LEU A 67 -0.43 7.54 30.15
N TYR A 68 -1.31 7.38 29.17
CA TYR A 68 -2.72 7.73 29.27
C TYR A 68 -3.42 6.95 30.38
N LYS A 69 -3.18 5.64 30.49
CA LYS A 69 -3.71 4.80 31.58
C LYS A 69 -3.35 5.31 32.98
N ARG A 70 -2.20 5.97 33.14
CA ARG A 70 -1.74 6.51 34.43
C ARG A 70 -2.41 7.83 34.80
N VAL A 71 -2.78 8.64 33.81
CA VAL A 71 -3.33 9.98 34.03
C VAL A 71 -4.84 10.06 33.81
N SER A 72 -5.46 9.05 33.20
CA SER A 72 -6.88 9.07 32.85
C SER A 72 -7.80 9.19 34.07
N SER A 73 -7.52 8.44 35.15
CA SER A 73 -8.30 8.52 36.40
C SER A 73 -8.22 9.90 37.05
N GLU A 74 -7.05 10.55 36.96
CA GLU A 74 -6.79 11.86 37.55
C GLU A 74 -7.41 13.00 36.72
N LEU A 75 -7.39 12.87 35.39
CA LEU A 75 -8.09 13.75 34.46
C LEU A 75 -9.60 13.70 34.67
N GLU A 76 -10.15 12.51 34.89
CA GLU A 76 -11.58 12.32 35.14
C GLU A 76 -12.02 12.95 36.48
N ALA A 77 -11.19 12.86 37.52
CA ALA A 77 -11.46 13.46 38.82
C ALA A 77 -11.35 14.99 38.82
N ASN A 78 -10.51 15.58 37.95
CA ASN A 78 -10.18 17.01 37.96
C ASN A 78 -10.45 17.72 36.62
N LYS A 79 -11.48 17.30 35.88
CA LYS A 79 -11.79 17.81 34.52
C LYS A 79 -11.81 19.32 34.40
N ALA A 80 -12.39 20.02 35.38
CA ALA A 80 -12.51 21.48 35.35
C ALA A 80 -11.15 22.19 35.36
N ALA A 81 -10.15 21.62 36.04
CA ALA A 81 -8.81 22.20 36.16
C ALA A 81 -7.93 21.97 34.92
N TYR A 82 -8.30 21.03 34.05
CA TYR A 82 -7.55 20.64 32.86
C TYR A 82 -8.36 20.75 31.56
N SER A 83 -9.40 21.58 31.56
CA SER A 83 -10.37 21.66 30.46
C SER A 83 -9.73 22.07 29.14
N GLU A 84 -8.76 22.99 29.17
CA GLU A 84 -8.02 23.42 27.99
C GLU A 84 -7.09 22.33 27.46
N GLU A 85 -6.31 21.68 28.33
CA GLU A 85 -5.42 20.58 27.95
C GLU A 85 -6.20 19.40 27.38
N ILE A 86 -7.34 19.03 28.01
CA ILE A 86 -8.22 17.98 27.50
C ILE A 86 -8.75 18.33 26.10
N THR A 87 -9.09 19.60 25.87
CA THR A 87 -9.57 20.06 24.56
C THR A 87 -8.48 19.92 23.50
N ARG A 88 -7.26 20.39 23.79
CA ARG A 88 -6.09 20.23 22.90
C ARG A 88 -5.78 18.77 22.59
N LEU A 89 -5.77 17.90 23.61
CA LEU A 89 -5.56 16.45 23.41
C LEU A 89 -6.62 15.84 22.50
N LYS A 90 -7.90 16.23 22.65
CA LYS A 90 -8.98 15.75 21.76
C LYS A 90 -8.78 16.20 20.32
N GLU A 91 -8.40 17.45 20.09
CA GLU A 91 -8.10 17.96 18.74
C GLU A 91 -6.98 17.16 18.08
N LEU A 92 -5.90 16.88 18.81
CA LEU A 92 -4.79 16.07 18.33
C LEU A 92 -5.20 14.62 18.04
N VAL A 93 -6.01 13.99 18.90
CA VAL A 93 -6.55 12.64 18.65
C VAL A 93 -7.45 12.60 17.42
N THR A 94 -8.30 13.63 17.22
CA THR A 94 -9.10 13.78 16.00
C THR A 94 -8.18 13.85 14.78
N ARG A 95 -7.12 14.65 14.83
CA ARG A 95 -6.17 14.77 13.72
C ARG A 95 -5.46 13.46 13.41
N VAL A 96 -5.02 12.72 14.43
CA VAL A 96 -4.45 11.38 14.27
C VAL A 96 -5.45 10.46 13.55
N THR A 97 -6.70 10.45 13.98
CA THR A 97 -7.77 9.61 13.41
C THR A 97 -8.05 9.95 11.95
N GLU A 98 -8.14 11.24 11.62
CA GLU A 98 -8.34 11.72 10.25
C GLU A 98 -7.22 11.28 9.32
N LEU A 99 -5.96 11.42 9.76
CA LEU A 99 -4.80 11.01 8.98
C LEU A 99 -4.77 9.50 8.76
N SER A 100 -5.00 8.71 9.81
CA SER A 100 -5.07 7.25 9.70
C SER A 100 -6.14 6.80 8.71
N SER A 101 -7.35 7.36 8.79
CA SER A 101 -8.44 7.02 7.87
C SER A 101 -8.10 7.39 6.40
N ALA A 102 -7.47 8.56 6.19
CA ALA A 102 -7.04 8.97 4.85
C ALA A 102 -5.95 8.03 4.27
N ILE A 103 -4.99 7.61 5.10
CA ILE A 103 -3.95 6.65 4.72
C ILE A 103 -4.55 5.30 4.37
N GLU A 104 -5.41 4.74 5.23
CA GLU A 104 -6.06 3.45 5.02
C GLU A 104 -6.86 3.41 3.71
N ALA A 105 -7.64 4.46 3.45
CA ALA A 105 -8.41 4.58 2.23
C ALA A 105 -7.52 4.60 0.97
N GLN A 106 -6.36 5.28 1.06
CA GLN A 106 -5.45 5.37 -0.08
C GLN A 106 -4.62 4.08 -0.25
N GLU A 107 -4.20 3.42 0.84
CA GLU A 107 -3.55 2.10 0.79
C GLU A 107 -4.45 1.03 0.19
N ALA A 108 -5.76 1.05 0.49
CA ALA A 108 -6.72 0.15 -0.14
C ALA A 108 -6.73 0.33 -1.68
N ARG A 109 -6.75 1.58 -2.15
CA ARG A 109 -6.69 1.89 -3.59
C ARG A 109 -5.36 1.49 -4.22
N ASN A 110 -4.25 1.72 -3.53
CA ASN A 110 -2.92 1.33 -4.00
C ASN A 110 -2.83 -0.19 -4.14
N ARG A 111 -3.33 -0.95 -3.15
CA ARG A 111 -3.39 -2.42 -3.18
C ARG A 111 -4.19 -2.95 -4.38
N ASP A 112 -5.32 -2.32 -4.68
CA ASP A 112 -6.13 -2.68 -5.85
C ASP A 112 -5.39 -2.41 -7.16
N ALA A 113 -4.69 -1.27 -7.26
CA ALA A 113 -3.91 -0.91 -8.44
C ALA A 113 -2.74 -1.90 -8.67
N VAL A 114 -1.99 -2.21 -7.61
CA VAL A 114 -0.91 -3.21 -7.63
C VAL A 114 -1.43 -4.58 -8.07
N THR A 115 -2.56 -5.01 -7.50
CA THR A 115 -3.17 -6.30 -7.83
C THR A 115 -3.56 -6.37 -9.31
N LYS A 116 -4.17 -5.30 -9.84
CA LYS A 116 -4.51 -5.19 -11.27
C LYS A 116 -3.27 -5.21 -12.17
N TYR A 117 -2.22 -4.50 -11.78
CA TYR A 117 -0.95 -4.47 -12.51
C TYR A 117 -0.36 -5.88 -12.66
N PHE A 118 -0.21 -6.63 -11.56
CA PHE A 118 0.35 -7.98 -11.59
C PHE A 118 -0.55 -8.99 -12.33
N ALA A 119 -1.87 -8.87 -12.19
CA ALA A 119 -2.81 -9.68 -12.97
C ALA A 119 -2.65 -9.44 -14.48
N GLY A 120 -2.47 -8.18 -14.90
CA GLY A 120 -2.17 -7.81 -16.27
C GLY A 120 -0.84 -8.34 -16.77
N ALA A 121 0.23 -8.20 -15.97
CA ALA A 121 1.55 -8.73 -16.28
C ALA A 121 1.53 -10.25 -16.50
N LYS A 122 0.84 -11.00 -15.62
CA LYS A 122 0.67 -12.46 -15.76
C LYS A 122 -0.05 -12.84 -17.06
N LYS A 123 -1.10 -12.12 -17.44
CA LYS A 123 -1.82 -12.33 -18.71
C LYS A 123 -0.93 -12.09 -19.93
N ARG A 124 -0.12 -11.01 -19.93
CA ARG A 124 0.82 -10.73 -21.02
C ARG A 124 1.86 -11.84 -21.20
N ILE A 125 2.43 -12.34 -20.10
CA ILE A 125 3.38 -13.46 -20.13
C ILE A 125 2.71 -14.72 -20.71
N ALA A 126 1.49 -15.04 -20.27
CA ALA A 126 0.75 -16.20 -20.77
C ALA A 126 0.42 -16.08 -22.28
N ALA A 127 0.01 -14.88 -22.74
CA ALA A 127 -0.24 -14.62 -24.15
C ALA A 127 1.03 -14.75 -25.00
N GLY A 128 2.17 -14.22 -24.54
CA GLY A 128 3.46 -14.37 -25.21
C GLY A 128 3.88 -15.84 -25.36
N ARG A 129 3.69 -16.66 -24.32
CA ARG A 129 3.95 -18.12 -24.39
C ARG A 129 3.05 -18.81 -25.42
N ARG A 130 1.75 -18.47 -25.47
CA ARG A 130 0.81 -19.02 -26.46
C ARG A 130 1.17 -18.59 -27.89
N SER A 131 1.54 -17.33 -28.09
CA SER A 131 1.96 -16.80 -29.39
C SER A 131 3.22 -17.49 -29.90
N ASN A 132 4.23 -17.69 -29.03
CA ASN A 132 5.45 -18.41 -29.39
C ASN A 132 5.17 -19.88 -29.72
N GLN A 133 4.30 -20.54 -28.95
CA GLN A 133 3.89 -21.92 -29.24
C GLN A 133 3.19 -22.01 -30.60
N ALA A 134 2.25 -21.12 -30.90
CA ALA A 134 1.57 -21.07 -32.18
C ALA A 134 2.52 -20.80 -33.36
N ALA A 135 3.52 -19.92 -33.17
CA ALA A 135 4.54 -19.67 -34.19
C ALA A 135 5.45 -20.89 -34.42
N LEU A 136 5.83 -21.61 -33.35
CA LEU A 136 6.59 -22.85 -33.46
C LEU A 136 5.79 -23.96 -34.16
N ASP A 137 4.50 -24.09 -33.85
CA ASP A 137 3.61 -25.08 -34.46
C ASP A 137 3.34 -24.76 -35.95
N TYR A 138 3.24 -23.47 -36.30
CA TYR A 138 3.18 -23.01 -37.69
C TYR A 138 4.48 -23.32 -38.44
N TYR A 139 5.64 -23.07 -37.84
CA TYR A 139 6.94 -23.38 -38.45
C TYR A 139 7.13 -24.90 -38.65
N LYS A 140 6.76 -25.72 -37.66
CA LYS A 140 6.82 -27.18 -37.76
C LYS A 140 5.88 -27.73 -38.84
N SER A 141 4.65 -27.22 -38.92
CA SER A 141 3.68 -27.65 -39.93
C SER A 141 4.04 -27.19 -41.35
N SER A 142 4.69 -26.02 -41.49
CA SER A 142 5.19 -25.54 -42.79
C SER A 142 6.48 -26.22 -43.26
N ILE A 143 7.37 -26.64 -42.35
CA ILE A 143 8.55 -27.46 -42.71
C ILE A 143 8.18 -28.94 -42.95
N GLY A 144 7.21 -29.46 -42.21
CA GLY A 144 6.68 -30.82 -42.41
C GLY A 144 5.92 -30.99 -43.73
N TYR A 145 5.67 -29.92 -44.49
CA TYR A 145 4.94 -29.95 -45.76
C TYR A 145 5.84 -30.01 -47.01
N ASN A 146 7.16 -30.14 -46.85
CA ASN A 146 8.11 -30.24 -47.97
C ASN A 146 8.67 -31.65 -48.22
N GLY A 147 8.14 -32.69 -47.58
CA GLY A 147 8.52 -34.07 -47.87
C GLY A 147 7.32 -35.01 -47.73
N GLU A 148 6.89 -35.56 -48.86
CA GLU A 148 5.97 -36.72 -48.97
C GLU A 148 4.49 -36.46 -48.65
N ASN A 149 3.68 -36.04 -49.64
CA ASN A 149 3.15 -36.99 -50.63
C ASN A 149 2.33 -36.25 -51.70
N SER A 150 2.71 -36.53 -52.94
CA SER A 150 1.97 -36.19 -54.15
C SER A 150 1.01 -37.33 -54.44
N GLY A 151 -0.25 -37.02 -54.79
CA GLY A 151 -1.25 -37.99 -55.26
C GLY A 151 -2.38 -38.22 -54.24
N MET A 152 -3.66 -38.01 -54.53
CA MET A 152 -4.36 -37.96 -55.81
C MET A 152 -5.50 -36.94 -55.73
N MET A 153 -5.54 -36.04 -56.71
CA MET A 153 -6.84 -35.66 -57.28
C MET A 153 -7.41 -36.93 -57.91
N ASP A 154 -8.61 -37.35 -57.52
CA ASP A 154 -9.51 -37.98 -58.48
C ASP A 154 -10.87 -37.30 -58.39
N GLN A 155 -11.37 -36.98 -59.57
CA GLN A 155 -12.54 -36.17 -59.81
C GLN A 155 -13.83 -36.99 -59.61
N LYS A 156 -14.86 -36.27 -59.14
CA LYS A 156 -16.30 -36.52 -59.34
C LYS A 156 -16.68 -37.79 -60.13
N LYS A 157 -17.53 -38.63 -59.52
CA LYS A 157 -18.83 -39.02 -60.08
C LYS A 157 -19.87 -39.11 -58.99
#